data_AF-A0A2G5CXM7-F1
#
_entry.id   AF-A0A2G5CXM7-F1
#
_cell.length_a   1.000
_cell.length_b   1.000
_cell.length_c   1.000
_cell.angle_alpha   90.00
_cell.angle_beta   90.00
_cell.angle_gamma   90.00
#
_symmetry.space_group_name_H-M   'P 1'
#
loop_
_entity.id
_entity.type
_entity.pdbx_description
1 polymer ?
#
loop_
_entity_poly.entity_id
_entity_poly.type
_entity_poly.pdbx_seq_one_letter_code
_entity_poly.pdbx_strand_id
1 'polypeptide(L)'
;MEGTSRICPALKSFFSDKMGGILHHCNGTSKCRRLDPKLEKKLVESIKRRASSGKNTFRSINSIIMRFPQFKEGLRKIKGVFERYDEDSNGTIDREELKKCLETLQLHLTGKEIEDLFQSCDVDGEEGIQFNEFIVLLCLIYLLMEPSSPHPTSKMGSELEATFNTIVEAFLFFDKNGDGKLNRKEMVKAMNEASPWERSPGHITKTRFKELDSNKCGQVSFKEFLFALINWVGFETDNEEELSI
;
A
#
# COMPACT_ATOMS: atom_id res chain seq x y z
N MET A 1 16.87 3.20 29.58
CA MET A 1 15.84 2.16 29.36
C MET A 1 15.50 2.19 27.89
N GLU A 2 16.16 1.34 27.08
CA GLU A 2 15.90 1.22 25.65
C GLU A 2 14.52 0.59 25.43
N GLY A 3 13.58 1.41 24.98
CA GLY A 3 12.30 0.93 24.48
C GLY A 3 12.53 0.28 23.12
N THR A 4 12.77 -1.03 23.10
CA THR A 4 12.75 -1.80 21.85
C THR A 4 11.36 -1.68 21.24
N SER A 5 11.24 -1.01 20.10
CA SER A 5 10.02 -0.98 19.28
C SER A 5 9.66 -2.43 18.96
N ARG A 6 8.63 -2.96 19.64
CA ARG A 6 8.22 -4.35 19.48
C ARG A 6 7.48 -4.44 18.15
N ILE A 7 8.17 -4.97 17.16
CA ILE A 7 7.53 -5.51 15.96
C ILE A 7 6.36 -6.38 16.41
N CYS A 8 5.17 -6.15 15.84
CA CYS A 8 3.99 -6.94 16.16
C CYS A 8 4.35 -8.43 16.05
N PRO A 9 3.98 -9.28 17.03
CA PRO A 9 4.16 -10.72 16.93
C PRO A 9 3.59 -11.27 15.61
N ALA A 10 2.62 -10.60 15.00
CA ALA A 10 2.08 -10.92 13.68
C ALA A 10 3.07 -10.69 12.53
N LEU A 11 3.87 -9.64 12.55
CA LEU A 11 4.91 -9.37 11.55
C LEU A 11 6.08 -10.36 11.76
N LYS A 12 6.51 -10.59 13.00
CA LYS A 12 7.50 -11.64 13.31
C LYS A 12 7.02 -13.06 12.98
N SER A 13 5.76 -13.41 13.26
CA SER A 13 5.15 -14.69 12.87
C SER A 13 5.00 -14.81 11.36
N PHE A 14 4.68 -13.72 10.66
CA PHE A 14 4.64 -13.72 9.18
C PHE A 14 6.00 -14.15 8.61
N PHE A 15 7.07 -13.58 9.14
CA PHE A 15 8.42 -13.87 8.68
C PHE A 15 9.02 -15.19 9.25
N SER A 16 8.57 -15.63 10.42
CA SER A 16 9.00 -16.88 11.08
C SER A 16 8.27 -18.13 10.55
N ASP A 17 6.98 -18.04 10.22
CA ASP A 17 6.13 -19.19 9.84
C ASP A 17 6.29 -19.67 8.39
N LYS A 18 7.16 -19.03 7.59
CA LYS A 18 7.44 -19.42 6.21
C LYS A 18 8.93 -19.55 5.96
N MET A 19 9.45 -20.76 6.11
CA MET A 19 10.20 -21.43 5.03
C MET A 19 10.33 -22.91 5.33
N GLY A 20 9.23 -23.60 5.05
CA GLY A 20 9.19 -25.04 4.91
C GLY A 20 8.11 -25.37 3.90
N GLY A 21 8.26 -24.91 2.65
CA GLY A 21 7.35 -25.32 1.57
C GLY A 21 7.08 -24.28 0.49
N ILE A 22 7.63 -24.56 -0.70
CA ILE A 22 7.04 -24.34 -2.03
C ILE A 22 6.90 -22.86 -2.47
N LEU A 23 7.98 -22.34 -3.04
CA LEU A 23 7.92 -21.32 -4.09
C LEU A 23 7.36 -21.99 -5.35
N HIS A 24 6.08 -21.78 -5.65
CA HIS A 24 5.51 -22.22 -6.92
C HIS A 24 5.90 -21.21 -7.99
N HIS A 25 6.97 -21.54 -8.72
CA HIS A 25 7.37 -20.86 -9.94
C HIS A 25 6.18 -20.90 -10.91
N CYS A 26 5.61 -19.73 -11.23
CA CYS A 26 4.59 -19.58 -12.24
C CYS A 26 5.12 -18.68 -13.35
N ASN A 27 5.69 -19.30 -14.36
CA ASN A 27 6.06 -18.70 -15.63
C ASN A 27 4.83 -18.03 -16.30
N GLY A 28 5.02 -16.88 -16.95
CA GLY A 28 4.03 -16.23 -17.82
C GLY A 28 3.41 -14.93 -17.32
N THR A 29 3.95 -13.82 -17.85
CA THR A 29 3.40 -12.47 -18.13
C THR A 29 2.47 -11.83 -17.09
N SER A 30 2.98 -10.77 -16.45
CA SER A 30 2.24 -9.75 -15.69
C SER A 30 1.38 -10.30 -14.54
N LYS A 31 2.02 -10.90 -13.54
CA LYS A 31 1.33 -11.39 -12.34
C LYS A 31 1.80 -10.61 -11.12
N CYS A 32 0.95 -9.70 -10.63
CA CYS A 32 1.00 -9.22 -9.25
C CYS A 32 1.15 -10.44 -8.34
N ARG A 33 2.32 -10.60 -7.70
CA ARG A 33 2.59 -11.73 -6.78
C ARG A 33 1.51 -11.69 -5.70
N ARG A 34 0.65 -12.71 -5.69
CA ARG A 34 -0.44 -12.83 -4.72
C ARG A 34 0.22 -12.91 -3.34
N LEU A 35 -0.15 -11.98 -2.44
CA LEU A 35 0.34 -12.01 -1.07
C LEU A 35 0.03 -13.37 -0.45
N ASP A 36 0.89 -13.83 0.46
CA ASP A 36 0.60 -15.04 1.22
C ASP A 36 -0.79 -14.96 1.87
N PRO A 37 -1.63 -16.01 1.82
CA PRO A 37 -2.97 -15.96 2.41
C PRO A 37 -3.01 -15.60 3.89
N LYS A 38 -1.98 -15.93 4.69
CA LYS A 38 -1.90 -15.50 6.10
C LYS A 38 -1.61 -14.00 6.20
N LEU A 39 -0.74 -13.48 5.33
CA LEU A 39 -0.46 -12.04 5.24
C LEU A 39 -1.70 -11.27 4.79
N GLU A 40 -2.39 -11.75 3.75
CA GLU A 40 -3.63 -11.17 3.27
C GLU A 40 -4.67 -11.13 4.40
N LYS A 41 -4.85 -12.22 5.15
CA LYS A 41 -5.74 -12.27 6.31
C LYS A 41 -5.35 -11.27 7.40
N LYS A 42 -4.07 -11.18 7.76
CA LYS A 42 -3.55 -10.24 8.78
C LYS A 42 -3.68 -8.77 8.34
N LEU A 43 -3.46 -8.49 7.06
CA LEU A 43 -3.65 -7.17 6.48
C LEU A 43 -5.12 -6.75 6.61
N VAL A 44 -6.04 -7.63 6.24
CA VAL A 44 -7.50 -7.39 6.38
C VAL A 44 -7.89 -7.19 7.85
N GLU A 45 -7.37 -8.01 8.77
CA GLU A 45 -7.60 -7.84 10.21
C GLU A 45 -7.09 -6.49 10.72
N SER A 46 -5.92 -6.06 10.24
CA SER A 46 -5.30 -4.79 10.63
C SER A 46 -6.07 -3.58 10.09
N ILE A 47 -6.54 -3.65 8.85
CA ILE A 47 -7.43 -2.66 8.22
C ILE A 47 -8.73 -2.53 9.04
N LYS A 48 -9.36 -3.65 9.40
CA LYS A 48 -10.58 -3.67 10.22
C LYS A 48 -10.37 -3.12 11.63
N ARG A 49 -9.27 -3.48 12.28
CA ARG A 49 -8.93 -2.97 13.62
C ARG A 49 -8.84 -1.44 13.61
N ARG A 50 -8.19 -0.87 12.58
CA ARG A 50 -8.10 0.59 12.38
C ARG A 50 -9.46 1.22 12.06
N ALA A 51 -10.34 0.50 11.34
CA ALA A 51 -11.73 0.91 11.09
C ALA A 51 -12.57 1.01 12.36
N SER A 52 -12.39 0.10 13.33
CA SER A 52 -13.17 0.08 14.58
C SER A 52 -12.86 1.27 15.51
N SER A 53 -11.72 1.92 15.33
CA SER A 53 -11.29 3.06 16.16
C SER A 53 -11.75 4.43 15.62
N GLY A 54 -12.27 4.51 14.39
CA GLY A 54 -12.63 5.77 13.75
C GLY A 54 -13.85 5.66 12.83
N LYS A 55 -14.70 6.69 12.82
CA LYS A 55 -15.83 6.75 11.87
C LYS A 55 -15.29 7.14 10.50
N ASN A 56 -15.53 6.32 9.47
CA ASN A 56 -15.14 6.66 8.09
C ASN A 56 -15.62 8.08 7.75
N THR A 57 -14.67 8.95 7.43
CA THR A 57 -14.95 10.37 7.20
C THR A 57 -15.55 10.62 5.82
N PHE A 58 -15.37 9.68 4.88
CA PHE A 58 -15.91 9.78 3.54
C PHE A 58 -17.41 9.54 3.50
N ARG A 59 -18.09 10.41 2.75
CA ARG A 59 -19.55 10.37 2.51
C ARG A 59 -19.88 10.11 1.05
N SER A 60 -18.97 10.46 0.14
CA SER A 60 -19.08 10.23 -1.29
C SER A 60 -17.70 10.07 -1.91
N ILE A 61 -17.64 9.60 -3.16
CA ILE A 61 -16.38 9.56 -3.91
C ILE A 61 -15.77 10.94 -4.08
N ASN A 62 -16.59 11.98 -4.24
CA ASN A 62 -16.11 13.36 -4.29
C ASN A 62 -15.33 13.71 -3.02
N SER A 63 -15.76 13.25 -1.84
CA SER A 63 -14.99 13.48 -0.61
C SER A 63 -13.62 12.79 -0.59
N ILE A 64 -13.44 11.67 -1.32
CA ILE A 64 -12.13 11.03 -1.52
C ILE A 64 -11.28 11.85 -2.50
N ILE A 65 -11.87 12.29 -3.61
CA ILE A 65 -11.18 13.13 -4.61
C ILE A 65 -10.69 14.44 -3.98
N MET A 66 -11.47 15.04 -3.08
CA MET A 66 -11.08 16.24 -2.34
C MET A 66 -9.88 16.04 -1.41
N ARG A 67 -9.47 14.78 -1.14
CA ARG A 67 -8.23 14.46 -0.41
C ARG A 67 -7.01 14.26 -1.31
N PHE A 68 -7.16 14.33 -2.63
CA PHE A 68 -6.03 14.17 -3.55
C PHE A 68 -4.88 15.14 -3.30
N PRO A 69 -5.10 16.44 -2.93
CA PRO A 69 -4.00 17.31 -2.55
C PRO A 69 -3.22 16.81 -1.32
N GLN A 70 -3.92 16.28 -0.32
CA GLN A 70 -3.29 15.67 0.85
C GLN A 70 -2.52 14.40 0.47
N PHE A 71 -3.09 13.55 -0.41
CA PHE A 71 -2.38 12.39 -0.94
C PHE A 71 -1.12 12.78 -1.68
N LYS A 72 -1.19 13.77 -2.59
CA LYS A 72 -0.02 14.25 -3.34
C LYS A 72 1.08 14.78 -2.42
N GLU A 73 0.71 15.50 -1.36
CA GLU A 73 1.68 15.96 -0.35
C GLU A 73 2.31 14.78 0.42
N GLY A 74 1.51 13.80 0.82
CA GLY A 74 2.01 12.57 1.44
C GLY A 74 2.99 11.81 0.53
N LEU A 75 2.64 11.63 -0.74
CA LEU A 75 3.50 11.01 -1.75
C LEU A 75 4.82 11.79 -1.93
N ARG A 76 4.78 13.13 -1.94
CA ARG A 76 5.98 13.97 -2.00
C ARG A 76 6.91 13.77 -0.81
N LYS A 77 6.36 13.59 0.39
CA LYS A 77 7.14 13.25 1.58
C LYS A 77 7.76 11.86 1.48
N ILE A 78 7.01 10.89 0.96
CA ILE A 78 7.54 9.53 0.71
C ILE A 78 8.67 9.61 -0.33
N LYS A 79 8.56 10.46 -1.36
CA LYS A 79 9.63 10.68 -2.36
C LYS A 79 10.93 11.13 -1.71
N GLY A 80 10.88 12.15 -0.84
CA GLY A 80 12.07 12.60 -0.12
C GLY A 80 12.63 11.58 0.89
N VAL A 81 11.85 10.57 1.27
CA VAL A 81 12.34 9.43 2.07
C VAL A 81 12.96 8.38 1.17
N PHE A 82 12.35 8.09 0.02
CA PHE A 82 12.89 7.19 -1.01
C PHE A 82 14.26 7.67 -1.49
N GLU A 83 14.38 8.93 -1.93
CA GLU A 83 15.62 9.56 -2.39
C GLU A 83 16.72 9.61 -1.31
N ARG A 84 16.36 9.48 -0.03
CA ARG A 84 17.35 9.41 1.05
C ARG A 84 17.96 8.01 1.19
N TYR A 85 17.19 6.97 0.85
CA TYR A 85 17.65 5.59 0.96
C TYR A 85 18.18 5.02 -0.35
N ASP A 86 17.80 5.60 -1.48
CA ASP A 86 18.41 5.37 -2.81
C ASP A 86 19.77 6.09 -2.83
N GLU A 87 20.78 5.45 -2.26
CA GLU A 87 22.10 6.03 -2.00
C GLU A 87 22.90 6.22 -3.29
N ASP A 88 22.69 5.34 -4.27
CA ASP A 88 23.32 5.44 -5.58
C ASP A 88 22.48 6.26 -6.59
N SER A 89 21.27 6.66 -6.21
CA SER A 89 20.34 7.45 -7.02
C SER A 89 19.99 6.78 -8.34
N ASN A 90 19.91 5.44 -8.35
CA ASN A 90 19.58 4.65 -9.53
C ASN A 90 18.06 4.58 -9.80
N GLY A 91 17.23 5.16 -8.92
CA GLY A 91 15.78 5.20 -9.06
C GLY A 91 15.06 3.96 -8.51
N THR A 92 15.79 3.07 -7.84
CA THR A 92 15.28 1.85 -7.19
C THR A 92 15.96 1.65 -5.85
N ILE A 93 15.31 0.94 -4.93
CA ILE A 93 15.90 0.57 -3.63
C ILE A 93 16.34 -0.88 -3.69
N ASP A 94 17.63 -1.13 -3.49
CA ASP A 94 18.19 -2.46 -3.41
C ASP A 94 17.98 -3.12 -2.03
N ARG A 95 18.54 -4.32 -1.82
CA ARG A 95 18.36 -5.08 -0.56
C ARG A 95 19.11 -4.45 0.60
N GLU A 96 20.31 -3.95 0.34
CA GLU A 96 21.19 -3.31 1.30
C GLU A 96 20.60 -1.97 1.78
N GLU A 97 20.07 -1.19 0.86
CA GLU A 97 19.35 0.07 1.08
C GLU A 97 18.03 -0.16 1.83
N LEU A 98 17.26 -1.17 1.41
CA LEU A 98 16.04 -1.57 2.13
C LEU A 98 16.36 -1.95 3.57
N LYS A 99 17.45 -2.70 3.80
CA LYS A 99 17.87 -3.07 5.16
C LYS A 99 18.16 -1.84 6.02
N LYS A 100 18.92 -0.86 5.50
CA LYS A 100 19.20 0.41 6.20
C LYS A 100 17.91 1.19 6.50
N CYS A 101 16.97 1.20 5.55
CA CYS A 101 15.65 1.81 5.72
C CYS A 101 14.88 1.20 6.90
N LEU A 102 14.80 -0.14 6.93
CA LEU A 102 14.11 -0.89 7.98
C LEU A 102 14.78 -0.70 9.36
N GLU A 103 16.11 -0.69 9.42
CA GLU A 103 16.86 -0.40 10.65
C GLU A 103 16.58 1.01 11.17
N THR A 104 16.48 2.01 10.29
CA THR A 104 16.15 3.39 10.67
C THR A 104 14.72 3.50 11.22
N LEU A 105 13.82 2.71 10.65
CA LEU A 105 12.47 2.46 11.17
C LEU A 105 12.45 1.56 12.41
N GLN A 106 13.61 1.24 13.01
CA GLN A 106 13.70 0.41 14.21
C GLN A 106 12.99 -0.96 14.04
N LEU A 107 12.91 -1.44 12.80
CA LEU A 107 12.41 -2.74 12.44
C LEU A 107 13.61 -3.68 12.32
N HIS A 108 13.89 -4.40 13.39
CA HIS A 108 14.90 -5.45 13.40
C HIS A 108 14.35 -6.73 12.78
N LEU A 109 14.55 -6.86 11.46
CA LEU A 109 14.23 -8.04 10.67
C LEU A 109 15.50 -8.86 10.39
N THR A 110 15.37 -10.19 10.32
CA THR A 110 16.48 -11.04 9.86
C THR A 110 16.64 -10.92 8.33
N GLY A 111 17.84 -11.20 7.79
CA GLY A 111 18.08 -11.07 6.35
C GLY A 111 17.08 -11.84 5.48
N LYS A 112 16.60 -12.99 5.96
CA LYS A 112 15.56 -13.77 5.29
C LYS A 112 14.19 -13.07 5.28
N GLU A 113 13.86 -12.37 6.36
CA GLU A 113 12.61 -11.61 6.47
C GLU A 113 12.63 -10.38 5.56
N ILE A 114 13.80 -9.76 5.42
CA ILE A 114 14.03 -8.66 4.48
C ILE A 114 13.86 -9.14 3.04
N GLU A 115 14.44 -10.30 2.69
CA GLU A 115 14.28 -10.90 1.36
C GLU A 115 12.82 -11.25 1.07
N ASP A 116 12.12 -11.86 2.02
CA ASP A 116 10.69 -12.18 1.88
C ASP A 116 9.84 -10.91 1.69
N LEU A 117 10.17 -9.82 2.40
CA LEU A 117 9.52 -8.52 2.23
C LEU A 117 9.81 -7.92 0.86
N PHE A 118 11.08 -7.91 0.45
CA PHE A 118 11.53 -7.41 -0.85
C PHE A 118 10.77 -8.10 -1.98
N GLN A 119 10.77 -9.44 -2.01
CA GLN A 119 10.07 -10.23 -3.03
C GLN A 119 8.55 -10.05 -3.02
N SER A 120 7.96 -9.68 -1.88
CA SER A 120 6.52 -9.42 -1.80
C SER A 120 6.12 -8.04 -2.36
N CYS A 121 7.06 -7.10 -2.37
CA CYS A 121 6.85 -5.72 -2.82
C CYS A 121 7.27 -5.51 -4.28
N ASP A 122 8.36 -6.15 -4.71
CA ASP A 122 8.84 -6.23 -6.10
C ASP A 122 7.81 -6.97 -6.98
N VAL A 123 6.98 -6.21 -7.68
CA VAL A 123 5.86 -6.67 -8.52
C VAL A 123 6.30 -6.87 -9.97
N ASP A 124 7.18 -6.01 -10.47
CA ASP A 124 7.64 -6.05 -11.86
C ASP A 124 8.82 -7.01 -12.07
N GLY A 125 9.52 -7.38 -11.01
CA GLY A 125 10.65 -8.30 -11.05
C GLY A 125 11.95 -7.63 -11.49
N GLU A 126 12.07 -6.30 -11.40
CA GLU A 126 13.22 -5.54 -11.90
C GLU A 126 14.44 -5.53 -10.95
N GLU A 127 14.55 -6.49 -10.03
CA GLU A 127 15.65 -6.60 -9.04
C GLU A 127 15.89 -5.33 -8.20
N GLY A 128 14.88 -4.47 -8.05
CA GLY A 128 14.90 -3.25 -7.25
C GLY A 128 13.49 -2.82 -6.85
N ILE A 129 13.31 -2.21 -5.68
CA ILE A 129 12.00 -1.68 -5.28
C ILE A 129 11.85 -0.29 -5.90
N GLN A 130 10.93 -0.16 -6.86
CA GLN A 130 10.61 1.13 -7.46
C GLN A 130 9.84 2.03 -6.48
N PHE A 131 9.77 3.33 -6.76
CA PHE A 131 9.08 4.31 -5.91
C PHE A 131 7.63 3.91 -5.53
N ASN A 132 6.85 3.44 -6.51
CA ASN A 132 5.46 3.00 -6.28
C ASN A 132 5.39 1.78 -5.35
N GLU A 133 6.36 0.87 -5.45
CA GLU A 133 6.46 -0.33 -4.63
C GLU A 133 6.95 0.01 -3.22
N PHE A 134 7.82 1.01 -3.09
CA PHE A 134 8.24 1.55 -1.80
C PHE A 134 7.07 2.14 -1.02
N ILE A 135 6.14 2.84 -1.68
CA ILE A 135 4.90 3.32 -1.04
C ILE A 135 4.06 2.15 -0.52
N VAL A 136 3.93 1.08 -1.32
CA VAL A 136 3.22 -0.14 -0.91
C VAL A 136 3.89 -0.77 0.30
N LEU A 137 5.22 -0.89 0.29
CA LEU A 137 6.02 -1.42 1.41
C LEU A 137 5.78 -0.64 2.70
N LEU A 138 5.89 0.69 2.66
CA LEU A 138 5.67 1.54 3.84
C LEU A 138 4.23 1.46 4.35
N CYS A 139 3.24 1.39 3.46
CA CYS A 139 1.84 1.26 3.85
C CYS A 139 1.55 -0.11 4.49
N LEU A 140 2.15 -1.19 3.97
CA LEU A 140 2.04 -2.53 4.56
C LEU A 140 2.67 -2.58 5.96
N ILE A 141 3.86 -2.00 6.11
CA ILE A 141 4.52 -1.85 7.42
C ILE A 141 3.59 -1.07 8.36
N TYR A 142 3.06 0.08 7.92
CA TYR A 142 2.14 0.89 8.72
C TYR A 142 0.94 0.07 9.21
N LEU A 143 0.30 -0.70 8.33
CA LEU A 143 -0.87 -1.50 8.66
C LEU A 143 -0.55 -2.65 9.62
N LEU A 144 0.56 -3.34 9.43
CA LEU A 144 0.94 -4.53 10.19
C LEU A 144 1.60 -4.23 11.54
N MET A 145 1.97 -2.98 11.80
CA MET A 145 2.48 -2.53 13.08
C MET A 145 1.37 -2.25 14.11
N GLU A 146 1.68 -2.47 15.39
CA GLU A 146 0.72 -2.24 16.48
C GLU A 146 0.53 -0.75 16.80
N PRO A 147 -0.72 -0.28 17.04
CA PRO A 147 -1.06 1.11 17.44
C PRO A 147 -0.38 1.61 18.71
N SER A 148 0.09 0.69 19.56
CA SER A 148 0.52 0.97 20.93
C SER A 148 2.04 1.08 21.12
N SER A 149 2.82 0.86 20.06
CA SER A 149 4.27 1.13 20.05
C SER A 149 4.50 2.59 19.63
N PRO A 150 5.52 3.30 20.15
CA PRO A 150 6.02 4.49 19.46
C PRO A 150 6.23 4.13 17.99
N HIS A 151 5.45 4.77 17.11
CA HIS A 151 5.42 4.39 15.71
C HIS A 151 6.76 4.75 15.07
N PRO A 152 7.42 3.86 14.32
CA PRO A 152 8.62 4.25 13.60
C PRO A 152 8.31 5.21 12.45
N THR A 153 7.07 5.23 11.97
CA THR A 153 6.57 6.28 11.08
C THR A 153 6.47 7.64 11.78
N SER A 154 6.55 7.74 13.12
CA SER A 154 6.66 9.04 13.80
C SER A 154 7.97 9.74 13.47
N LYS A 155 9.03 8.99 13.12
CA LYS A 155 10.27 9.55 12.54
C LYS A 155 10.09 9.96 11.08
N MET A 156 9.11 9.39 10.39
CA MET A 156 8.81 9.66 8.98
C MET A 156 7.77 10.78 8.79
N GLY A 157 7.10 11.21 9.88
CA GLY A 157 6.24 12.40 9.96
C GLY A 157 4.75 12.08 10.17
N SER A 158 4.06 12.93 10.94
CA SER A 158 2.61 12.81 11.22
C SER A 158 1.74 12.89 9.95
N GLU A 159 2.21 13.61 8.94
CA GLU A 159 1.55 13.79 7.65
C GLU A 159 1.51 12.48 6.85
N LEU A 160 2.55 11.65 6.97
CA LEU A 160 2.59 10.35 6.32
C LEU A 160 1.57 9.40 6.95
N GLU A 161 1.50 9.38 8.27
CA GLU A 161 0.48 8.62 9.00
C GLU A 161 -0.93 9.07 8.61
N ALA A 162 -1.18 10.39 8.55
CA ALA A 162 -2.46 10.91 8.08
C ALA A 162 -2.79 10.47 6.65
N THR A 163 -1.78 10.40 5.77
CA THR A 163 -1.93 9.92 4.39
C THR A 163 -2.32 8.44 4.36
N PHE A 164 -1.60 7.57 5.06
CA PHE A 164 -1.94 6.14 5.11
C PHE A 164 -3.30 5.88 5.76
N ASN A 165 -3.65 6.59 6.83
CA ASN A 165 -5.00 6.51 7.42
C ASN A 165 -6.08 6.90 6.41
N THR A 166 -5.87 7.99 5.68
CA THR A 166 -6.82 8.46 4.66
C THR A 166 -6.97 7.45 3.52
N ILE A 167 -5.90 6.77 3.11
CA ILE A 167 -5.94 5.67 2.12
C ILE A 167 -6.76 4.48 2.65
N VAL A 168 -6.54 4.09 3.91
CA VAL A 168 -7.27 2.98 4.55
C VAL A 168 -8.76 3.31 4.67
N GLU A 169 -9.11 4.54 5.06
CA GLU A 169 -10.50 5.01 5.07
C GLU A 169 -11.13 4.98 3.68
N ALA A 170 -10.38 5.33 2.63
CA ALA A 170 -10.86 5.28 1.26
C ALA A 170 -11.14 3.84 0.83
N PHE A 171 -10.25 2.90 1.15
CA PHE A 171 -10.50 1.47 0.87
C PHE A 171 -11.75 0.96 1.60
N LEU A 172 -11.87 1.25 2.90
CA LEU A 172 -13.01 0.88 3.73
C LEU A 172 -14.32 1.54 3.27
N PHE A 173 -14.26 2.68 2.59
CA PHE A 173 -15.44 3.30 2.00
C PHE A 173 -16.02 2.42 0.89
N PHE A 174 -15.17 1.75 0.11
CA PHE A 174 -15.58 0.81 -0.93
C PHE A 174 -15.90 -0.60 -0.38
N ASP A 175 -15.13 -1.12 0.59
CA ASP A 175 -15.31 -2.45 1.19
C ASP A 175 -16.55 -2.50 2.12
N LYS A 176 -17.74 -2.65 1.53
CA LYS A 176 -19.01 -2.58 2.27
C LYS A 176 -19.31 -3.83 3.08
N ASN A 177 -18.92 -5.00 2.59
CA ASN A 177 -19.14 -6.25 3.32
C ASN A 177 -18.04 -6.51 4.36
N GLY A 178 -16.94 -5.74 4.31
CA GLY A 178 -15.82 -5.87 5.22
C GLY A 178 -15.11 -7.20 5.03
N ASP A 179 -14.99 -7.73 3.81
CA ASP A 179 -14.25 -8.96 3.54
C ASP A 179 -12.78 -8.69 3.24
N GLY A 180 -12.39 -7.41 3.10
CA GLY A 180 -11.04 -6.99 2.80
C GLY A 180 -10.69 -6.99 1.32
N LYS A 181 -11.68 -7.12 0.43
CA LYS A 181 -11.57 -7.08 -1.02
C LYS A 181 -12.70 -6.24 -1.60
N LEU A 182 -12.45 -5.59 -2.74
CA LEU A 182 -13.50 -4.83 -3.42
C LEU A 182 -14.00 -5.64 -4.61
N ASN A 183 -15.30 -5.91 -4.65
CA ASN A 183 -15.94 -6.49 -5.82
C ASN A 183 -16.71 -5.44 -6.63
N ARG A 184 -17.11 -5.81 -7.86
CA ARG A 184 -17.83 -4.89 -8.76
C ARG A 184 -19.11 -4.32 -8.13
N LYS A 185 -19.86 -5.12 -7.36
CA LYS A 185 -21.12 -4.67 -6.76
C LYS A 185 -20.87 -3.60 -5.71
N GLU A 186 -19.82 -3.77 -4.91
CA GLU A 186 -19.39 -2.80 -3.91
C GLU A 186 -18.90 -1.50 -4.54
N MET A 187 -18.11 -1.58 -5.60
CA MET A 187 -17.68 -0.42 -6.37
C MET A 187 -18.91 0.34 -6.91
N VAL A 188 -19.81 -0.34 -7.63
CA VAL A 188 -21.02 0.29 -8.18
C VAL A 188 -21.87 0.91 -7.08
N LYS A 189 -22.04 0.21 -5.96
CA LYS A 189 -22.78 0.72 -4.81
C LYS A 189 -22.13 2.00 -4.26
N ALA A 190 -20.83 1.98 -3.95
CA ALA A 190 -20.12 3.14 -3.44
C ALA A 190 -20.10 4.33 -4.41
N MET A 191 -20.04 4.11 -5.74
CA MET A 191 -20.08 5.18 -6.75
C MET A 191 -21.48 5.76 -6.98
N ASN A 192 -22.54 5.08 -6.55
CA ASN A 192 -23.94 5.46 -6.84
C ASN A 192 -24.81 5.69 -5.59
N GLU A 193 -24.29 5.38 -4.39
CA GLU A 193 -24.94 5.63 -3.09
C GLU A 193 -24.85 7.10 -2.65
N ALA A 194 -23.98 7.88 -3.27
CA ALA A 194 -23.94 9.32 -3.08
C ALA A 194 -25.25 9.98 -3.60
N SER A 195 -25.39 11.28 -3.37
CA SER A 195 -26.60 12.01 -3.78
C SER A 195 -26.94 11.76 -5.26
N PRO A 196 -28.21 11.88 -5.71
CA PRO A 196 -28.60 11.58 -7.10
C PRO A 196 -27.76 12.28 -8.18
N TRP A 197 -27.20 13.45 -7.85
CA TRP A 197 -26.32 14.27 -8.68
C TRP A 197 -24.83 13.86 -8.67
N GLU A 198 -24.42 12.93 -7.82
CA GLU A 198 -23.04 12.42 -7.70
C GLU A 198 -22.87 11.01 -8.30
N ARG A 199 -23.89 10.49 -8.98
CA ARG A 199 -23.84 9.16 -9.61
C ARG A 199 -22.85 9.16 -10.77
N SER A 200 -21.91 8.23 -10.72
CA SER A 200 -20.97 8.02 -11.82
C SER A 200 -21.65 7.27 -12.97
N PRO A 201 -21.47 7.68 -14.24
CA PRO A 201 -21.92 6.91 -15.38
C PRO A 201 -21.35 5.48 -15.35
N GLY A 202 -22.16 4.48 -15.73
CA GLY A 202 -21.76 3.07 -15.61
C GLY A 202 -20.47 2.71 -16.36
N HIS A 203 -20.16 3.40 -17.47
CA HIS A 203 -18.90 3.19 -18.18
C HIS A 203 -17.69 3.66 -17.38
N ILE A 204 -17.79 4.79 -16.65
CA ILE A 204 -16.73 5.29 -15.76
C ILE A 204 -16.47 4.29 -14.63
N THR A 205 -17.53 3.81 -13.97
CA THR A 205 -17.39 2.79 -12.92
C THR A 205 -16.74 1.52 -13.42
N LYS A 206 -17.11 1.06 -14.62
CA LYS A 206 -16.53 -0.12 -15.26
C LYS A 206 -15.05 0.09 -15.60
N THR A 207 -14.68 1.27 -16.08
CA THR A 207 -13.28 1.61 -16.39
C THR A 207 -12.45 1.66 -15.11
N ARG A 208 -12.89 2.40 -14.08
CA ARG A 208 -12.17 2.48 -12.79
C ARG A 208 -12.04 1.12 -12.11
N PHE A 209 -13.06 0.27 -12.15
CA PHE A 209 -12.95 -1.08 -11.62
C PHE A 209 -11.91 -1.92 -12.36
N LYS A 210 -11.78 -1.78 -13.69
CA LYS A 210 -10.76 -2.49 -14.46
C LYS A 210 -9.34 -2.01 -14.16
N GLU A 211 -9.17 -0.71 -13.92
CA GLU A 211 -7.88 -0.14 -13.52
C GLU A 211 -7.46 -0.67 -12.14
N LEU A 212 -8.42 -0.86 -11.24
CA LEU A 212 -8.20 -1.46 -9.93
C LEU A 212 -7.92 -2.97 -10.02
N ASP A 213 -8.69 -3.74 -10.80
CA ASP A 213 -8.57 -5.19 -10.94
C ASP A 213 -7.47 -5.59 -11.94
N SER A 214 -6.22 -5.24 -11.59
CA SER A 214 -5.04 -5.43 -12.45
C SER A 214 -4.81 -6.90 -12.83
N ASN A 215 -5.01 -7.83 -11.90
CA ASN A 215 -4.87 -9.27 -12.16
C ASN A 215 -6.11 -9.93 -12.80
N LYS A 216 -7.19 -9.16 -12.99
CA LYS A 216 -8.46 -9.59 -13.62
C LYS A 216 -9.14 -10.76 -12.90
N CYS A 217 -8.95 -10.88 -11.58
CA CYS A 217 -9.58 -11.94 -10.80
C CYS A 217 -11.03 -11.60 -10.39
N GLY A 218 -11.51 -10.40 -10.71
CA GLY A 218 -12.86 -9.93 -10.37
C GLY A 218 -13.01 -9.44 -8.93
N GLN A 219 -11.90 -9.41 -8.19
CA GLN A 219 -11.77 -8.85 -6.85
C GLN A 219 -10.54 -7.95 -6.82
N VAL A 220 -10.63 -6.82 -6.14
CA VAL A 220 -9.53 -5.88 -5.95
C VAL A 220 -9.01 -6.05 -4.52
N SER A 221 -7.77 -6.47 -4.38
CA SER A 221 -7.07 -6.50 -3.09
C SER A 221 -6.68 -5.09 -2.63
N PHE A 222 -6.36 -4.93 -1.33
CA PHE A 222 -5.86 -3.65 -0.83
C PHE A 222 -4.59 -3.16 -1.57
N LYS A 223 -3.68 -4.09 -1.93
CA LYS A 223 -2.47 -3.78 -2.70
C LYS A 223 -2.80 -3.20 -4.08
N GLU A 224 -3.74 -3.82 -4.78
CA GLU A 224 -4.20 -3.35 -6.09
C GLU A 224 -4.91 -2.00 -6.01
N PHE A 225 -5.74 -1.80 -4.98
CA PHE A 225 -6.37 -0.51 -4.72
C PHE A 225 -5.33 0.59 -4.47
N LEU A 226 -4.33 0.31 -3.62
CA LEU A 226 -3.27 1.27 -3.29
C LEU A 226 -2.49 1.67 -4.54
N PHE A 227 -2.05 0.70 -5.34
CA PHE A 227 -1.30 0.96 -6.56
C PHE A 227 -2.09 1.81 -7.56
N ALA A 228 -3.36 1.45 -7.81
CA ALA A 228 -4.22 2.22 -8.69
C ALA A 228 -4.48 3.64 -8.15
N LEU A 229 -4.68 3.81 -6.84
CA LEU A 229 -4.89 5.11 -6.21
C LEU A 229 -3.66 6.02 -6.36
N ILE A 230 -2.45 5.49 -6.16
CA ILE A 230 -1.19 6.23 -6.38
C ILE A 230 -1.13 6.73 -7.82
N ASN A 231 -1.41 5.85 -8.79
CA ASN A 231 -1.43 6.20 -10.21
C ASN A 231 -2.51 7.24 -10.55
N TRP A 232 -3.69 7.16 -9.93
CA TRP A 232 -4.77 8.13 -10.14
C TRP A 232 -4.48 9.52 -9.58
N VAL A 233 -3.76 9.59 -8.45
CA VAL A 233 -3.35 10.87 -7.86
C VAL A 233 -2.38 11.62 -8.78
N GLY A 234 -1.69 10.90 -9.69
CA GLY A 234 -0.80 11.52 -10.66
C GLY A 234 0.41 12.13 -9.96
N PHE A 235 1.27 11.25 -9.44
CA PHE A 235 2.59 11.66 -9.03
C PHE A 235 3.51 11.57 -10.25
N GLU A 236 3.92 12.72 -10.77
CA GLU A 236 5.00 12.80 -11.75
C GLU A 236 6.25 12.26 -11.06
N THR A 237 6.59 10.99 -11.35
CA THR A 237 7.99 10.61 -11.34
C THR A 237 8.60 11.51 -12.41
N ASP A 238 9.34 12.54 -12.02
CA ASP A 238 9.97 13.51 -12.92
C ASP A 238 10.92 12.76 -13.88
N ASN A 239 10.36 12.14 -14.91
CA ASN A 239 11.01 11.92 -16.19
C ASN A 239 10.60 13.10 -17.07
N GLU A 240 10.89 14.32 -16.61
CA GLU A 240 11.08 15.46 -17.50
C GLU A 240 12.58 15.58 -17.79
N GLU A 241 13.14 14.58 -18.47
CA GLU A 241 14.37 14.79 -19.25
C GLU A 241 14.08 14.44 -20.73
N GLU A 242 14.38 15.43 -21.57
CA GLU A 242 14.41 15.44 -23.05
C GLU A 242 13.08 15.45 -23.84
N LEU A 243 12.38 16.59 -23.77
CA LEU A 243 11.97 17.26 -25.02
C LEU A 243 12.71 18.58 -25.16
N SER A 244 14.02 18.48 -25.40
CA SER A 244 14.77 19.52 -26.11
C SER A 244 14.46 19.39 -27.60
N ILE A 245 13.55 20.22 -28.09
CA ILE A 245 13.51 20.59 -29.51
C ILE A 245 14.03 22.02 -29.62
#